data_AF-A0A1M3QWH1-F1
#
_entry.id   AF-A0A1M3QWH1-F1
#
_cell.length_a   1.000
_cell.length_b   1.000
_cell.length_c   1.000
_cell.angle_alpha   90.00
_cell.angle_beta   90.00
_cell.angle_gamma   90.00
#
_symmetry.space_group_name_H-M   'P 1'
#
loop_
_entity.id
_entity.type
_entity.pdbx_description
1 polymer ?
#
loop_
_entity_poly.entity_id
_entity_poly.type
_entity_poly.pdbx_seq_one_letter_code
_entity_poly.pdbx_strand_id
1 'polypeptide(L)'
;MGKNPNYQFQLLLPAFQFPLESDNTKLKMIKMFKELFIAFNQRYDERFNNILNDIDAKTQLQEAYILTESEKNLVVDYLNLCAEEYLWYKKQRIDKSAWLSWENGMIYYLKIRPIKEIVEREKKQKDSYYGLFDKLKI
;
A
#
# COMPACT_ATOMS: atom_id res chain seq x y z
N MET A 1 42.45 32.06 54.93
CA MET A 1 42.55 32.42 53.50
C MET A 1 42.69 31.14 52.69
N GLY A 2 41.70 30.82 51.87
CA GLY A 2 41.73 29.74 50.89
C GLY A 2 40.53 29.93 49.96
N LYS A 3 40.76 30.30 48.71
CA LYS A 3 39.74 30.68 47.73
C LYS A 3 39.14 29.44 47.05
N ASN A 4 37.83 29.51 46.81
CA ASN A 4 36.91 28.77 45.91
C ASN A 4 37.51 28.41 44.51
N PRO A 5 36.85 27.68 43.57
CA PRO A 5 35.59 26.88 43.60
C PRO A 5 35.70 25.53 42.83
N ASN A 6 34.65 24.71 42.84
CA ASN A 6 34.00 24.25 41.59
C ASN A 6 32.79 23.35 41.87
N TYR A 7 31.62 23.94 41.63
CA TYR A 7 30.39 23.21 41.37
C TYR A 7 30.51 22.52 40.01
N GLN A 8 30.41 21.19 39.97
CA GLN A 8 30.12 20.45 38.76
C GLN A 8 28.74 19.82 38.94
N PHE A 9 27.73 20.49 38.40
CA PHE A 9 26.42 19.91 38.12
C PHE A 9 26.62 18.85 37.03
N GLN A 10 26.57 17.58 37.40
CA GLN A 10 26.37 16.50 36.43
C GLN A 10 24.91 16.07 36.48
N LEU A 11 24.11 16.72 35.64
CA LEU A 11 22.77 16.27 35.28
C LEU A 11 22.92 14.92 34.55
N LEU A 12 22.69 13.82 35.26
CA LEU A 12 22.44 12.52 34.66
C LEU A 12 21.07 12.56 34.00
N LEU A 13 21.01 12.99 32.74
CA LEU A 13 19.89 12.64 31.88
C LEU A 13 19.94 11.12 31.67
N PRO A 14 18.85 10.38 31.92
CA PRO A 14 18.84 8.95 31.60
C PRO A 14 18.95 8.83 30.07
N ALA A 15 19.98 8.10 29.63
CA ALA A 15 20.09 7.69 28.24
C ALA A 15 18.79 6.96 27.89
N PHE A 16 17.99 7.56 27.00
CA PHE A 16 16.84 6.90 26.41
C PHE A 16 17.40 5.79 25.51
N GLN A 17 17.65 4.62 26.07
CA GLN A 17 18.10 3.44 25.35
C GLN A 17 16.93 2.95 24.49
N PHE A 18 16.83 3.47 23.27
CA PHE A 18 16.04 2.84 22.23
C PHE A 18 16.57 1.40 22.06
N PRO A 19 15.72 0.36 22.14
CA PRO A 19 16.17 -1.00 21.91
C PRO A 19 16.77 -1.08 20.50
N LEU A 20 18.06 -1.40 20.40
CA LEU A 20 18.68 -1.72 19.12
C LEU A 20 18.01 -2.99 18.60
N GLU A 21 17.30 -2.85 17.49
CA GLU A 21 16.60 -3.94 16.84
C GLU A 21 17.58 -5.06 16.48
N SER A 22 17.32 -6.28 16.99
CA SER A 22 18.24 -7.42 16.77
C SER A 22 18.34 -7.77 15.29
N ASP A 23 19.52 -8.24 14.84
CA ASP A 23 19.73 -8.64 13.45
C ASP A 23 18.76 -9.73 12.99
N ASN A 24 18.31 -10.59 13.92
CA ASN A 24 17.28 -11.59 13.67
C ASN A 24 15.91 -10.96 13.36
N THR A 25 15.53 -9.88 14.05
CA THR A 25 14.28 -9.14 13.78
C THR A 25 14.33 -8.49 12.40
N LYS A 26 15.44 -7.82 12.07
CA LYS A 26 15.65 -7.21 10.74
C LYS A 26 15.57 -8.24 9.62
N LEU A 27 16.23 -9.38 9.79
CA LEU A 27 16.20 -10.48 8.81
C LEU A 27 14.78 -11.01 8.60
N LYS A 28 13.99 -11.17 9.68
CA LYS A 28 12.59 -11.59 9.59
C LYS A 28 11.74 -10.57 8.83
N MET A 29 11.92 -9.27 9.08
CA MET A 29 11.20 -8.22 8.36
C MET A 29 11.54 -8.20 6.86
N ILE A 30 12.82 -8.36 6.51
CA ILE A 30 13.26 -8.44 5.10
C ILE A 30 12.64 -9.65 4.41
N LYS A 31 12.62 -10.81 5.07
CA LYS A 31 11.99 -12.03 4.52
C LYS A 31 10.48 -11.84 4.32
N MET A 32 9.80 -11.29 5.33
CA MET A 32 8.36 -11.01 5.26
C MET A 32 8.03 -10.04 4.12
N PHE A 33 8.81 -8.97 3.97
CA PHE A 33 8.64 -8.04 2.85
C PHE A 33 8.83 -8.76 1.51
N LYS A 34 9.90 -9.54 1.35
CA LYS A 34 10.17 -10.30 0.12
C LYS A 34 9.01 -11.24 -0.23
N GLU A 35 8.48 -11.96 0.75
CA GLU A 35 7.34 -12.88 0.56
C GLU A 35 6.09 -12.14 0.11
N LEU A 36 5.72 -11.05 0.79
CA LEU A 36 4.58 -10.20 0.40
C LEU A 36 4.78 -9.59 -0.98
N PHE A 37 5.97 -9.07 -1.26
CA PHE A 37 6.30 -8.45 -2.54
C PHE A 37 6.15 -9.45 -3.69
N ILE A 38 6.71 -10.66 -3.55
CA ILE A 38 6.58 -11.71 -4.57
C ILE A 38 5.12 -12.11 -4.73
N ALA A 39 4.41 -12.40 -3.63
CA ALA A 39 3.04 -12.87 -3.69
C ALA A 39 2.09 -11.87 -4.37
N PHE A 40 2.21 -10.58 -4.04
CA PHE A 40 1.37 -9.54 -4.64
C PHE A 40 1.68 -9.30 -6.11
N ASN A 41 2.97 -9.16 -6.47
CA ASN A 41 3.34 -8.94 -7.87
C ASN A 41 3.00 -10.15 -8.75
N GLN A 42 3.17 -11.37 -8.25
CA GLN A 42 2.80 -12.57 -9.00
C GLN A 42 1.28 -12.62 -9.22
N ARG A 43 0.48 -12.38 -8.18
CA ARG A 43 -0.99 -12.34 -8.32
C ARG A 43 -1.43 -11.21 -9.27
N TYR A 44 -0.78 -10.04 -9.20
CA TYR A 44 -1.00 -8.93 -10.11
C TYR A 44 -0.77 -9.34 -11.57
N ASP A 45 0.40 -9.89 -11.85
CA ASP A 45 0.84 -10.24 -13.20
C ASP A 45 -0.02 -11.35 -13.82
N GLU A 46 -0.26 -12.43 -13.06
CA GLU A 46 -0.98 -13.60 -13.56
C GLU A 46 -2.46 -13.34 -13.82
N ARG A 47 -3.09 -12.46 -13.01
CA ARG A 47 -4.56 -12.31 -13.01
C ARG A 47 -5.07 -10.99 -13.53
N PHE A 48 -4.33 -9.90 -13.39
CA PHE A 48 -4.88 -8.56 -13.55
C PHE A 48 -4.22 -7.76 -14.66
N ASN A 49 -2.89 -7.79 -14.75
CA ASN A 49 -2.10 -6.91 -15.63
C ASN A 49 -2.63 -6.85 -17.07
N ASN A 50 -2.74 -8.01 -17.74
CA ASN A 50 -3.18 -8.06 -19.13
C ASN A 50 -4.62 -7.57 -19.32
N ILE A 51 -5.52 -7.91 -18.41
CA ILE A 51 -6.95 -7.59 -18.53
C ILE A 51 -7.21 -6.12 -18.20
N LEU A 52 -6.53 -5.56 -17.20
CA LEU A 52 -6.61 -4.12 -16.91
C LEU A 52 -6.10 -3.27 -18.08
N ASN A 53 -5.00 -3.69 -18.72
CA ASN A 53 -4.50 -3.02 -19.93
C ASN A 53 -5.46 -3.15 -21.12
N ASP A 54 -6.11 -4.30 -21.28
CA ASP A 54 -7.12 -4.51 -22.33
C ASP A 54 -8.37 -3.63 -22.09
N ILE A 55 -8.85 -3.52 -20.85
CA ILE A 55 -9.95 -2.61 -20.48
C ILE A 55 -9.58 -1.15 -20.79
N ASP A 56 -8.36 -0.72 -20.45
CA ASP A 56 -7.87 0.62 -20.74
C ASP A 56 -7.87 0.90 -22.25
N ALA A 57 -7.25 0.01 -23.03
CA ALA A 57 -7.18 0.13 -24.48
C ALA A 57 -8.58 0.18 -25.12
N LYS A 58 -9.52 -0.68 -24.70
CA LYS A 58 -10.91 -0.65 -25.17
C LYS A 58 -11.60 0.65 -24.82
N THR A 59 -11.38 1.18 -23.61
CA THR A 59 -11.97 2.44 -23.15
C THR A 59 -11.46 3.63 -23.97
N GLN A 60 -10.19 3.62 -24.37
CA GLN A 60 -9.61 4.66 -25.22
C GLN A 60 -10.12 4.61 -26.67
N LEU A 61 -10.37 3.41 -27.20
CA LEU A 61 -10.87 3.20 -28.57
C LEU A 61 -12.39 3.39 -28.69
N GLN A 62 -13.13 3.14 -27.61
CA GLN A 62 -14.59 3.16 -27.57
C GLN A 62 -15.08 4.01 -26.40
N GLU A 63 -15.51 5.24 -26.70
CA GLU A 63 -15.97 6.19 -25.68
C GLU A 63 -17.04 5.60 -24.74
N ALA A 64 -17.96 4.80 -25.31
CA ALA A 64 -19.05 4.15 -24.61
C ALA A 64 -18.76 2.69 -24.20
N TYR A 65 -17.49 2.28 -24.02
CA TYR A 65 -17.15 0.93 -23.57
C TYR A 65 -17.82 0.59 -22.22
N ILE A 66 -18.37 -0.61 -22.10
CA ILE A 66 -19.00 -1.11 -20.88
C ILE A 66 -18.33 -2.44 -20.52
N LEU A 67 -17.95 -2.60 -19.26
CA LEU A 67 -17.37 -3.84 -18.77
C LEU A 67 -18.36 -5.01 -18.93
N THR A 68 -17.83 -6.14 -19.38
CA THR A 68 -18.48 -7.45 -19.24
C THR A 68 -18.61 -7.82 -17.76
N GLU A 69 -19.53 -8.74 -17.43
CA GLU A 69 -19.66 -9.22 -16.04
C GLU A 69 -18.36 -9.85 -15.50
N SER A 70 -17.61 -10.55 -16.35
CA SER A 70 -16.28 -11.08 -15.99
C SER A 70 -15.28 -9.99 -15.64
N GLU A 71 -15.25 -8.90 -16.41
CA GLU A 71 -14.36 -7.76 -16.14
C GLU A 71 -14.79 -7.00 -14.88
N LYS A 72 -16.10 -6.86 -14.63
CA LYS A 72 -16.60 -6.27 -13.37
C LYS A 72 -16.13 -7.06 -12.16
N ASN A 73 -16.28 -8.39 -12.19
CA ASN A 73 -15.81 -9.26 -11.12
C ASN A 73 -14.29 -9.18 -10.95
N LEU A 74 -13.54 -9.11 -12.05
CA LEU A 74 -12.09 -8.93 -12.01
C LEU A 74 -11.68 -7.59 -11.38
N VAL A 75 -12.41 -6.51 -11.66
CA VAL A 75 -12.17 -5.21 -11.03
C VAL A 75 -12.41 -5.27 -9.51
N VAL A 76 -13.45 -5.98 -9.06
CA VAL A 76 -13.69 -6.20 -7.62
C VAL A 76 -12.55 -7.00 -6.99
N ASP A 77 -12.10 -8.06 -7.66
CA ASP A 77 -10.93 -8.85 -7.21
C ASP A 77 -9.65 -8.00 -7.17
N TYR A 78 -9.47 -7.10 -8.14
CA TYR A 78 -8.33 -6.18 -8.17
C TYR A 78 -8.39 -5.19 -7.00
N LEU A 79 -9.57 -4.64 -6.69
CA LEU A 79 -9.77 -3.80 -5.51
C LEU A 79 -9.44 -4.53 -4.20
N ASN A 80 -9.79 -5.81 -4.10
CA ASN A 80 -9.42 -6.64 -2.96
C ASN A 80 -7.90 -6.79 -2.85
N LEU A 81 -7.19 -7.03 -3.97
CA LEU A 81 -5.73 -7.05 -3.99
C LEU A 81 -5.13 -5.72 -3.52
N CYS A 82 -5.61 -4.58 -4.05
CA CYS A 82 -5.13 -3.26 -3.67
C CYS A 82 -5.32 -2.99 -2.16
N ALA A 83 -6.44 -3.44 -1.61
CA ALA A 83 -6.75 -3.27 -0.19
C ALA A 83 -5.89 -4.16 0.71
N GLU A 84 -5.58 -5.39 0.29
CA GLU A 84 -4.62 -6.25 0.97
C GLU A 84 -3.22 -5.62 0.99
N GLU A 85 -2.74 -5.11 -0.15
CA GLU A 85 -1.46 -4.40 -0.24
C GLU A 85 -1.43 -3.19 0.71
N TYR A 86 -2.51 -2.40 0.74
CA TYR A 86 -2.64 -1.27 1.66
C TYR A 86 -2.65 -1.70 3.13
N LEU A 87 -3.33 -2.79 3.48
CA LEU A 87 -3.32 -3.34 4.84
C LEU A 87 -1.89 -3.65 5.30
N TRP A 88 -1.08 -4.28 4.45
CA TRP A 88 0.31 -4.61 4.79
C TRP A 88 1.22 -3.39 4.81
N TYR A 89 0.97 -2.41 3.94
CA TYR A 89 1.64 -1.11 4.02
C TYR A 89 1.32 -0.39 5.34
N LYS A 90 0.05 -0.34 5.76
CA LYS A 90 -0.39 0.22 7.04
C LYS A 90 0.26 -0.47 8.24
N LYS A 91 0.51 -1.79 8.13
CA LYS A 91 1.27 -2.57 9.12
C LYS A 91 2.78 -2.34 9.07
N GLN A 92 3.28 -1.43 8.23
CA GLN A 92 4.70 -1.15 8.05
C GLN A 92 5.50 -2.42 7.69
N ARG A 93 4.96 -3.21 6.75
CA ARG A 93 5.60 -4.44 6.23
C ARG A 93 6.00 -4.34 4.76
N ILE A 94 5.58 -3.26 4.10
CA ILE A 94 5.91 -2.97 2.70
C ILE A 94 6.87 -1.78 2.68
N ASP A 95 7.95 -1.91 1.90
CA ASP A 95 8.87 -0.80 1.68
C ASP A 95 8.14 0.41 1.05
N LYS A 96 8.52 1.62 1.46
CA LYS A 96 7.84 2.84 1.03
C LYS A 96 7.91 3.05 -0.49
N SER A 97 9.02 2.68 -1.12
CA SER A 97 9.19 2.84 -2.58
C SER A 97 8.35 1.84 -3.38
N ALA A 98 8.22 0.61 -2.87
CA ALA A 98 7.32 -0.39 -3.44
C ALA A 98 5.86 0.09 -3.35
N TRP A 99 5.43 0.53 -2.16
CA TRP A 99 4.08 1.07 -1.98
C TRP A 99 3.80 2.24 -2.92
N LEU A 100 4.71 3.21 -3.04
CA LEU A 100 4.50 4.39 -3.90
C LEU A 100 4.29 3.98 -5.37
N SER A 101 5.04 2.99 -5.84
CA SER A 101 4.89 2.45 -7.20
C SER A 101 3.51 1.80 -7.38
N TRP A 102 3.08 0.98 -6.42
CA TRP A 102 1.78 0.32 -6.47
C TRP A 102 0.63 1.33 -6.38
N GLU A 103 0.70 2.28 -5.46
CA GLU A 103 -0.27 3.36 -5.29
C GLU A 103 -0.49 4.15 -6.58
N ASN A 104 0.58 4.48 -7.31
CA ASN A 104 0.47 5.16 -8.59
C ASN A 104 -0.26 4.30 -9.65
N GLY A 105 0.04 3.00 -9.70
CA GLY A 105 -0.66 2.05 -10.58
C GLY A 105 -2.15 1.93 -10.25
N MET A 106 -2.49 1.84 -8.95
CA MET A 106 -3.88 1.83 -8.48
C MET A 106 -4.62 3.10 -8.92
N ILE A 107 -4.03 4.27 -8.66
CA ILE A 107 -4.64 5.56 -9.01
C ILE A 107 -4.90 5.65 -10.52
N TYR A 108 -4.00 5.11 -11.34
CA TYR A 108 -4.17 5.05 -12.79
C TYR A 108 -5.40 4.22 -13.17
N TYR A 109 -5.42 2.92 -12.86
CA TYR A 109 -6.49 2.02 -13.31
C TYR A 109 -7.84 2.36 -12.68
N LEU A 110 -7.88 2.73 -11.40
CA LEU A 110 -9.14 3.01 -10.69
C LEU A 110 -9.83 4.30 -11.16
N LYS A 111 -9.14 5.13 -11.95
CA LYS A 111 -9.72 6.33 -12.58
C LYS A 111 -10.23 6.09 -14.01
N ILE A 112 -9.94 4.93 -14.61
CA ILE A 112 -10.49 4.57 -15.92
C ILE A 112 -12.02 4.51 -15.82
N ARG A 113 -12.72 5.21 -16.71
CA ARG A 113 -14.17 5.48 -16.60
C ARG A 113 -15.01 4.25 -16.19
N PRO A 114 -15.01 3.14 -16.94
CA PRO A 114 -15.81 1.97 -16.59
C PRO A 114 -15.39 1.29 -15.27
N ILE A 115 -14.12 1.38 -14.88
CA ILE A 115 -13.62 0.85 -13.59
C ILE A 115 -14.09 1.76 -12.45
N LYS A 116 -14.02 3.07 -12.64
CA LYS A 116 -14.46 4.07 -11.66
C LYS A 116 -15.92 3.87 -11.25
N GLU A 117 -16.78 3.49 -12.18
CA GLU A 117 -18.20 3.18 -11.87
C GLU A 117 -18.34 2.02 -10.86
N ILE A 118 -17.46 1.03 -10.92
CA ILE A 118 -17.39 -0.06 -9.93
C ILE A 118 -16.83 0.45 -8.61
N VAL A 119 -15.77 1.26 -8.65
CA VAL A 119 -15.18 1.89 -7.45
C VAL A 119 -16.23 2.68 -6.66
N GLU A 120 -17.04 3.51 -7.32
CA GLU A 120 -18.10 4.29 -6.68
C GLU A 120 -19.21 3.42 -6.06
N ARG A 121 -19.41 2.21 -6.57
CA ARG A 121 -20.34 1.24 -5.98
C ARG A 121 -19.73 0.62 -4.72
N GLU A 122 -18.50 0.14 -4.82
CA GLU A 122 -17.82 -0.57 -3.73
C GLU A 122 -17.54 0.33 -2.53
N LYS A 123 -17.26 1.62 -2.75
CA LYS A 123 -17.14 2.64 -1.69
C LYS A 123 -18.33 2.74 -0.74
N LYS A 124 -19.53 2.39 -1.21
CA LYS A 124 -20.76 2.48 -0.40
C LYS A 124 -20.83 1.38 0.66
N GLN A 125 -20.03 0.33 0.53
CA GLN A 125 -19.97 -0.74 1.51
C GLN A 125 -19.19 -0.26 2.73
N LYS A 126 -19.81 -0.38 3.90
CA LYS A 126 -19.21 0.04 5.16
C LYS A 126 -18.13 -0.97 5.58
N ASP A 127 -17.02 -0.45 6.09
CA ASP A 127 -15.92 -1.23 6.69
C ASP A 127 -15.19 -2.22 5.75
N SER A 128 -15.39 -2.09 4.43
CA SER A 128 -14.65 -2.84 3.40
C SER A 128 -13.33 -2.15 3.02
N TYR A 129 -12.40 -2.91 2.41
CA TYR A 129 -11.16 -2.41 1.80
C TYR A 129 -10.16 -1.70 2.74
N TYR A 130 -10.26 -1.91 4.05
CA TYR A 130 -9.28 -1.44 5.05
C TYR A 130 -8.98 0.08 5.05
N GLY A 131 -9.86 0.91 4.47
CA GLY A 131 -9.65 2.36 4.30
C GLY A 131 -8.83 2.74 3.05
N LEU A 132 -8.72 1.84 2.06
CA LEU A 132 -8.00 2.08 0.81
C LEU A 132 -8.48 3.34 0.08
N PHE A 133 -9.80 3.53 -0.05
CA PHE A 133 -10.34 4.67 -0.80
C PHE A 133 -9.94 6.02 -0.19
N ASP A 134 -9.99 6.13 1.13
CA ASP A 134 -9.52 7.32 1.86
C ASP A 134 -8.02 7.57 1.64
N LYS A 135 -7.21 6.50 1.64
CA LYS A 135 -5.77 6.59 1.38
C LYS A 135 -5.49 7.13 -0.02
N LEU A 136 -6.17 6.59 -1.02
CA LEU A 136 -5.97 6.93 -2.43
C LEU A 136 -6.60 8.27 -2.82
N LYS A 137 -7.49 8.82 -1.98
CA LYS A 137 -8.25 10.06 -2.24
C LYS A 137 -9.02 9.98 -3.57
N ILE A 138 -9.52 8.80 -3.89
CA ILE A 138 -10.33 8.55 -5.08
C ILE A 138 -11.78 8.49 -4.71
#